data_AF-A0AAE2SVG4-F1
#
_entry.id   AF-A0AAE2SVG4-F1
#
_cell.length_a   1.000
_cell.length_b   1.000
_cell.length_c   1.000
_cell.angle_alpha   90.00
_cell.angle_beta   90.00
_cell.angle_gamma   90.00
#
_symmetry.space_group_name_H-M   'P 1'
#
loop_
_entity.id
_entity.type
_entity.pdbx_description
1 polymer ?
#
loop_
_entity_poly.entity_id
_entity_poly.type
_entity_poly.pdbx_seq_one_letter_code
_entity_poly.pdbx_strand_id
1 'polypeptide(L)'
;MTILEDLLKVPERESGGRTAYDRFDFQTAWGLMKVISLHSAGAEYAVAFEFHDDIAELDNLSAPTRSSFYQVKTTKSPSWSLAKISQRMKSGETRKPSYAGKMFDNVERFGSTVDKVVFVINRPLLTAISCSRKLRSTFHFSL
;
A
#
# COMPACT_ATOMS: atom_id res chain seq x y z
N MET A 1 41.26 -7.47 11.46
CA MET A 1 40.25 -7.50 10.39
C MET A 1 39.16 -6.52 10.75
N THR A 2 38.68 -5.77 9.77
CA THR A 2 37.62 -4.77 9.97
C THR A 2 36.26 -5.40 9.69
N ILE A 3 35.20 -4.87 10.31
CA ILE A 3 33.81 -5.31 10.09
C ILE A 3 33.43 -5.31 8.59
N LEU A 4 34.03 -4.41 7.80
CA LEU A 4 33.83 -4.32 6.35
C LEU A 4 34.39 -5.56 5.61
N GLU A 5 35.55 -6.08 6.04
CA GLU A 5 36.16 -7.27 5.44
C GLU A 5 35.36 -8.54 5.74
N ASP A 6 34.71 -8.61 6.91
CA ASP A 6 33.86 -9.73 7.29
C ASP A 6 32.53 -9.71 6.53
N LEU A 7 31.91 -8.54 6.37
CA LEU A 7 30.67 -8.37 5.60
C LEU A 7 30.84 -8.72 4.11
N LEU A 8 32.01 -8.48 3.53
CA LEU A 8 32.30 -8.81 2.12
C LEU A 8 32.60 -10.30 1.89
N LYS A 9 32.92 -11.05 2.94
CA LYS A 9 33.30 -12.48 2.84
C LYS A 9 32.14 -13.42 3.13
N VAL A 10 31.16 -13.02 3.93
CA VAL A 10 30.01 -13.86 4.25
C VAL A 10 29.02 -13.82 3.07
N PRO A 11 28.81 -14.92 2.34
CA PRO A 11 27.87 -14.94 1.22
C PRO A 11 26.45 -14.67 1.71
N GLU A 12 25.68 -13.90 0.93
CA GLU A 12 24.28 -13.60 1.24
C GLU A 12 23.48 -14.90 1.39
N ARG A 13 22.73 -14.99 2.49
CA ARG A 13 22.13 -16.25 2.96
C ARG A 13 21.02 -16.79 2.04
N GLU A 14 20.46 -15.98 1.14
CA GLU A 14 19.36 -16.39 0.26
C GLU A 14 19.54 -15.93 -1.20
N SER A 15 19.61 -16.89 -2.12
CA SER A 15 19.63 -16.65 -3.58
C SER A 15 18.31 -17.00 -4.28
N GLY A 16 17.34 -17.58 -3.57
CA GLY A 16 16.06 -18.06 -4.11
C GLY A 16 14.90 -17.05 -4.11
N GLY A 17 15.10 -15.86 -3.53
CA GLY A 17 14.02 -14.97 -3.11
C GLY A 17 13.51 -13.96 -4.13
N ARG A 18 14.23 -13.65 -5.21
CA ARG A 18 14.06 -12.40 -6.00
C ARG A 18 12.63 -12.04 -6.45
N THR A 19 11.74 -13.00 -6.71
CA THR A 19 10.35 -12.69 -7.15
C THR A 19 9.32 -12.68 -6.00
N ALA A 20 9.57 -13.42 -4.92
CA ALA A 20 8.76 -13.38 -3.71
C ALA A 20 9.14 -12.17 -2.83
N TYR A 21 10.44 -11.87 -2.76
CA TYR A 21 11.00 -10.65 -2.19
C TYR A 21 10.37 -9.41 -2.83
N ASP A 22 10.42 -9.23 -4.15
CA ASP A 22 9.92 -8.00 -4.82
C ASP A 22 8.51 -7.53 -4.42
N ARG A 23 7.58 -8.45 -4.09
CA ARG A 23 6.20 -8.08 -3.73
C ARG A 23 6.01 -7.86 -2.24
N PHE A 24 6.60 -8.71 -1.42
CA PHE A 24 6.62 -8.50 0.04
C PHE A 24 7.46 -7.26 0.39
N ASP A 25 8.52 -6.97 -0.37
CA ASP A 25 9.38 -5.80 -0.21
C ASP A 25 8.62 -4.51 -0.46
N PHE A 26 7.81 -4.39 -1.52
CA PHE A 26 7.11 -3.13 -1.76
C PHE A 26 6.08 -2.82 -0.68
N GLN A 27 5.27 -3.80 -0.26
CA GLN A 27 4.29 -3.60 0.81
C GLN A 27 5.00 -3.30 2.14
N THR A 28 6.02 -4.08 2.49
CA THR A 28 6.78 -3.90 3.73
C THR A 28 7.51 -2.55 3.73
N ALA A 29 8.23 -2.22 2.65
CA ALA A 29 8.95 -0.95 2.53
C ALA A 29 8.00 0.26 2.55
N TRP A 30 6.85 0.19 1.87
CA TRP A 30 5.87 1.27 1.91
C TRP A 30 5.28 1.42 3.33
N GLY A 31 4.95 0.33 4.01
CA GLY A 31 4.46 0.38 5.39
C GLY A 31 5.52 0.88 6.37
N LEU A 32 6.78 0.49 6.23
CA LEU A 32 7.88 1.01 7.03
C LEU A 32 8.11 2.50 6.78
N MET A 33 8.09 2.93 5.52
CA MET A 33 8.18 4.36 5.17
C MET A 33 7.04 5.16 5.80
N LYS A 34 5.83 4.58 5.82
CA LYS A 34 4.66 5.19 6.47
C LYS A 34 4.87 5.33 7.98
N VAL A 35 5.37 4.30 8.66
CA VAL A 35 5.73 4.33 10.09
C VAL A 35 6.81 5.39 10.36
N ILE A 36 7.89 5.42 9.56
CA ILE A 36 8.98 6.39 9.69
C ILE A 36 8.44 7.82 9.48
N SER A 37 7.57 8.03 8.50
CA SER A 37 6.96 9.32 8.22
C SER A 37 6.07 9.79 9.38
N LEU A 38 5.22 8.92 9.92
CA LEU A 38 4.38 9.23 11.08
C LEU A 38 5.23 9.54 12.33
N HIS A 39 6.28 8.76 12.56
CA HIS A 39 7.19 8.97 13.68
C HIS A 39 7.97 10.29 13.56
N SER A 40 8.51 10.58 12.37
CA SER A 40 9.23 11.82 12.08
C SER A 40 8.35 13.05 12.23
N ALA A 41 7.04 12.92 11.98
CA ALA A 41 6.05 13.97 12.19
C ALA A 41 5.64 14.15 13.67
N GLY A 42 6.12 13.30 14.60
CA GLY A 42 5.73 13.32 16.00
C GLY A 42 4.27 12.90 16.24
N ALA A 43 3.66 12.17 15.32
CA ALA A 43 2.28 11.70 15.45
C ALA A 43 2.17 10.55 16.47
N GLU A 44 1.06 10.48 17.19
CA GLU A 44 0.62 9.24 17.83
C GLU A 44 -0.04 8.34 16.78
N TYR A 45 0.29 7.06 16.78
CA TYR A 45 -0.29 6.12 15.82
C TYR A 45 -0.19 4.67 16.30
N ALA A 46 -0.99 3.81 15.68
CA ALA A 46 -0.71 2.39 15.60
C ALA A 46 -0.81 1.95 14.13
N VAL A 47 0.17 1.16 13.67
CA VAL A 47 0.16 0.61 12.31
C VAL A 47 0.18 -0.91 12.40
N ALA A 48 -0.78 -1.55 11.76
CA ALA A 48 -0.88 -3.00 11.67
C ALA A 48 -0.68 -3.45 10.21
N PHE A 49 0.13 -4.49 10.02
CA PHE A 49 0.33 -5.15 8.74
C PHE A 49 -0.57 -6.39 8.66
N GLU A 50 -1.14 -6.65 7.49
CA GLU A 50 -2.02 -7.80 7.23
C GLU A 50 -3.25 -7.86 8.17
N PHE A 51 -3.77 -6.69 8.56
CA PHE A 51 -4.91 -6.56 9.46
C PHE A 51 -6.02 -5.72 8.81
N HIS A 52 -7.16 -6.34 8.53
CA HIS A 52 -8.30 -5.81 7.75
C HIS A 52 -8.02 -5.41 6.29
N ASP A 53 -6.83 -4.90 5.99
CA ASP A 53 -6.29 -4.70 4.65
C ASP A 53 -4.78 -5.03 4.66
N ASP A 54 -4.05 -4.70 3.60
CA ASP A 54 -2.59 -4.93 3.57
C ASP A 54 -1.89 -4.14 4.70
N ILE A 55 -2.32 -2.90 4.95
CA ILE A 55 -1.92 -2.06 6.09
C ILE A 55 -3.13 -1.30 6.65
N ALA A 56 -3.23 -1.23 7.98
CA ALA A 56 -4.17 -0.38 8.70
C ALA A 56 -3.42 0.60 9.61
N GLU A 57 -3.90 1.83 9.69
CA GLU A 57 -3.38 2.89 10.56
C GLU A 57 -4.49 3.40 11.47
N LEU A 58 -4.15 3.62 12.73
CA LEU A 58 -5.00 4.27 13.72
C LEU A 58 -4.33 5.57 14.16
N ASP A 59 -5.13 6.60 14.44
CA ASP A 59 -4.66 7.95 14.79
C ASP A 59 -4.21 8.12 16.25
N ASN A 60 -4.34 7.08 17.07
CA ASN A 60 -3.86 7.08 18.45
C ASN A 60 -3.57 5.65 18.92
N LEU A 61 -2.60 5.47 19.83
CA LEU A 61 -2.21 4.17 20.35
C LEU A 61 -3.19 3.63 21.42
N SER A 62 -3.74 4.50 22.25
CA SER A 62 -4.54 4.13 23.43
C SER A 62 -6.04 4.31 23.24
N ALA A 63 -6.46 5.34 22.49
CA ALA A 63 -7.86 5.68 22.27
C ALA A 63 -8.08 6.16 20.81
N PRO A 64 -7.99 5.26 19.82
CA PRO A 64 -8.13 5.61 18.41
C PRO A 64 -9.54 6.12 18.09
N THR A 65 -9.64 7.19 17.32
CA THR A 65 -10.91 7.77 16.84
C THR A 65 -11.09 7.64 15.34
N ARG A 66 -9.98 7.48 14.60
CA ARG A 66 -9.95 7.36 13.15
C ARG A 66 -9.09 6.18 12.72
N SER A 67 -9.53 5.53 11.65
CA SER A 67 -8.83 4.43 10.98
C SER A 67 -8.60 4.76 9.50
N SER A 68 -7.43 4.41 8.99
CA SER A 68 -7.10 4.48 7.56
C SER A 68 -6.69 3.10 7.07
N PHE A 69 -7.27 2.66 5.95
CA PHE A 69 -6.95 1.35 5.36
C PHE A 69 -6.22 1.52 4.03
N TYR A 70 -5.19 0.71 3.82
CA TYR A 70 -4.30 0.78 2.68
C TYR A 70 -4.23 -0.58 2.00
N GLN A 71 -4.69 -0.63 0.75
CA GLN A 71 -4.53 -1.78 -0.13
C GLN A 71 -3.33 -1.51 -1.04
N VAL A 72 -2.20 -2.16 -0.75
CA VAL A 72 -0.93 -2.03 -1.45
C VAL A 72 -0.80 -3.12 -2.52
N LYS A 73 -0.70 -2.72 -3.79
CA LYS A 73 -0.63 -3.66 -4.90
C LYS A 73 0.47 -3.31 -5.90
N THR A 74 1.22 -4.33 -6.28
CA THR A 74 2.26 -4.23 -7.30
C THR A 74 1.82 -4.87 -8.61
N THR A 75 2.33 -4.33 -9.72
CA THR A 75 2.17 -4.93 -11.04
C THR A 75 3.47 -4.80 -11.83
N LYS A 76 3.71 -5.77 -12.72
CA LYS A 76 4.76 -5.67 -13.76
C LYS A 76 4.26 -4.94 -15.01
N SER A 77 2.94 -4.80 -15.17
CA SER A 77 2.34 -3.98 -16.23
C SER A 77 2.85 -2.53 -16.15
N PRO A 78 2.96 -1.81 -17.27
CA PRO A 78 3.44 -0.43 -17.26
C PRO A 78 2.54 0.52 -16.47
N SER A 79 1.26 0.18 -16.33
CA SER A 79 0.27 0.99 -15.60
C SER A 79 -0.80 0.12 -14.92
N TRP A 80 -1.49 0.75 -13.96
CA TRP A 80 -2.77 0.30 -13.44
C TRP A 80 -3.92 0.94 -14.23
N SER A 81 -5.11 0.35 -14.18
CA SER A 81 -6.33 0.97 -14.73
C SER A 81 -7.47 0.86 -13.74
N LEU A 82 -8.41 1.80 -13.78
CA LEU A 82 -9.62 1.72 -12.96
C LEU A 82 -10.43 0.45 -13.26
N ALA A 83 -10.46 0.04 -14.53
CA ALA A 83 -11.09 -1.23 -14.93
C ALA A 83 -10.49 -2.42 -14.18
N LYS A 84 -9.15 -2.48 -14.02
CA LYS A 84 -8.46 -3.54 -13.27
C LYS A 84 -8.72 -3.45 -11.77
N ILE A 85 -8.75 -2.24 -11.21
CA ILE A 85 -9.00 -2.02 -9.77
C ILE A 85 -10.43 -2.43 -9.40
N SER A 86 -11.40 -2.14 -10.28
CA SER A 86 -12.82 -2.47 -10.11
C SER A 86 -13.20 -3.86 -10.64
N GLN A 87 -12.27 -4.61 -11.22
CA GLN A 87 -12.55 -5.89 -11.84
C GLN A 87 -12.95 -6.94 -10.80
N ARG A 88 -14.08 -7.61 -11.04
CA ARG A 88 -14.51 -8.78 -10.26
C ARG A 88 -14.14 -10.06 -11.01
N MET A 89 -13.21 -10.84 -10.47
CA MET A 89 -12.79 -12.10 -11.07
C MET A 89 -13.79 -13.22 -10.78
N LYS A 90 -14.06 -14.07 -11.77
CA LYS A 90 -14.85 -15.30 -11.57
C LYS A 90 -14.15 -16.22 -10.58
N SER A 91 -14.93 -16.85 -9.71
CA SER A 91 -14.48 -17.82 -8.72
C SER A 91 -15.56 -18.89 -8.59
N GLY A 92 -15.50 -19.89 -9.48
CA GLY A 92 -16.61 -20.83 -9.67
C GLY A 92 -17.86 -20.11 -10.18
N GLU A 93 -19.00 -20.37 -9.55
CA GLU A 93 -20.29 -19.73 -9.85
C GLU A 93 -20.41 -18.30 -9.32
N THR A 94 -19.53 -17.91 -8.39
CA THR A 94 -19.55 -16.57 -7.79
C THR A 94 -18.45 -15.68 -8.36
N ARG A 95 -18.48 -14.39 -8.00
CA ARG A 95 -17.42 -13.44 -8.33
C ARG A 95 -16.77 -12.90 -7.07
N LYS A 96 -15.44 -13.01 -6.99
CA LYS A 96 -14.67 -12.37 -5.92
C LYS A 96 -14.92 -10.85 -5.94
N PRO A 97 -14.98 -10.20 -4.77
CA PRO A 97 -15.00 -8.75 -4.71
C PRO A 97 -13.74 -8.19 -5.38
N SER A 98 -13.89 -7.07 -6.07
CA SER A 98 -12.77 -6.32 -6.66
C SER A 98 -11.91 -5.70 -5.56
N TYR A 99 -10.75 -5.16 -5.91
CA TYR A 99 -9.95 -4.41 -4.92
C TYR A 99 -10.74 -3.21 -4.38
N ALA A 100 -11.36 -2.43 -5.26
CA ALA A 100 -12.25 -1.33 -4.85
C ALA A 100 -13.40 -1.80 -3.96
N GLY A 101 -14.01 -2.95 -4.27
CA GLY A 101 -15.09 -3.51 -3.46
C GLY A 101 -14.63 -3.92 -2.06
N LYS A 102 -13.46 -4.53 -1.94
CA LYS A 102 -12.87 -4.88 -0.63
C LYS A 102 -12.51 -3.64 0.20
N MET A 103 -11.95 -2.62 -0.44
CA MET A 103 -11.67 -1.36 0.25
C MET A 103 -12.96 -0.70 0.74
N PHE A 104 -14.02 -0.72 -0.07
CA PHE A 104 -15.31 -0.14 0.31
C PHE A 104 -16.00 -0.94 1.43
N ASP A 105 -15.83 -2.27 1.49
CA ASP A 105 -16.31 -3.11 2.60
C ASP A 105 -15.79 -2.62 3.96
N ASN A 106 -14.55 -2.12 4.04
CA ASN A 106 -14.04 -1.53 5.28
C ASN A 106 -14.81 -0.25 5.67
N VAL A 107 -15.21 0.58 4.70
CA VAL A 107 -16.06 1.76 4.98
C VAL A 107 -17.43 1.33 5.50
N GLU A 108 -18.04 0.32 4.91
CA GLU A 108 -19.34 -0.20 5.37
C GLU A 108 -19.26 -0.81 6.78
N ARG A 109 -18.17 -1.50 7.09
CA ARG A 109 -18.00 -2.21 8.37
C ARG A 109 -17.62 -1.30 9.53
N PHE A 110 -16.80 -0.28 9.29
CA PHE A 110 -16.28 0.60 10.35
C PHE A 110 -16.92 2.00 10.36
N GLY A 111 -17.72 2.33 9.34
CA GLY A 111 -18.58 3.51 9.31
C GLY A 111 -17.82 4.82 9.45
N SER A 112 -18.32 5.71 10.32
CA SER A 112 -17.78 7.06 10.51
C SER A 112 -16.37 7.12 11.11
N THR A 113 -15.84 5.99 11.58
CA THR A 113 -14.47 5.92 12.09
C THR A 113 -13.44 5.79 10.97
N VAL A 114 -13.86 5.54 9.73
CA VAL A 114 -12.94 5.46 8.59
C VAL A 114 -12.63 6.85 8.06
N ASP A 115 -11.39 7.29 8.23
CA ASP A 115 -10.88 8.55 7.67
C ASP A 115 -10.68 8.42 6.15
N LYS A 116 -10.06 7.33 5.72
CA LYS A 116 -9.80 7.07 4.30
C LYS A 116 -9.53 5.61 4.00
N VAL A 117 -9.79 5.23 2.75
CA VAL A 117 -9.32 4.00 2.13
C VAL A 117 -8.45 4.37 0.94
N VAL A 118 -7.26 3.76 0.84
CA VAL A 118 -6.21 4.20 -0.09
C VAL A 118 -5.68 3.01 -0.87
N PHE A 119 -5.61 3.15 -2.20
CA PHE A 119 -5.00 2.15 -3.07
C PHE A 119 -3.59 2.59 -3.43
N VAL A 120 -2.59 1.87 -2.94
CA VAL A 120 -1.17 2.19 -3.12
C VAL A 120 -0.59 1.34 -4.23
N ILE A 121 0.05 1.97 -5.22
CA ILE A 121 0.52 1.30 -6.43
C ILE A 121 1.94 1.69 -6.82
N ASN A 122 2.70 0.71 -7.33
CA ASN A 122 4.08 0.88 -7.79
C ASN A 122 4.21 1.39 -9.24
N ARG A 123 3.10 1.56 -9.95
CA ARG A 123 3.03 1.94 -11.36
C ARG A 123 1.93 2.99 -11.54
N PRO A 124 2.07 3.92 -12.50
CA PRO A 124 1.08 4.98 -12.69
C PRO A 124 -0.30 4.43 -13.00
N LEU A 125 -1.33 5.16 -12.57
CA LEU A 125 -2.70 4.90 -13.01
C LEU A 125 -2.88 5.47 -14.42
N LEU A 126 -3.27 4.63 -15.37
CA LEU A 126 -3.69 5.05 -16.70
C LEU A 126 -5.03 5.77 -16.56
N THR A 127 -4.96 7.10 -16.50
CA THR A 127 -6.14 7.95 -16.54
C THR A 127 -6.52 8.18 -18.00
N ALA A 128 -7.75 7.83 -18.37
CA ALA A 128 -8.34 8.28 -19.62
C ALA A 128 -8.69 9.78 -19.48
N ILE A 129 -7.69 10.65 -19.40
CA ILE A 129 -7.91 12.10 -19.55
C ILE A 129 -7.61 12.43 -21.01
N SER A 130 -8.55 12.09 -21.89
CA SER A 130 -8.86 12.96 -23.03
C SER A 130 -10.10 13.78 -22.66
N CYS A 131 -10.00 14.59 -21.62
CA CYS A 131 -10.84 15.77 -21.50
C CYS A 131 -9.91 16.94 -21.35
N SER A 132 -9.74 17.67 -22.45
CA SER A 132 -8.93 18.88 -22.56
C SER A 132 -9.41 19.93 -21.58
N ARG A 133 -8.87 19.95 -20.36
CA ARG A 133 -8.76 21.15 -19.52
C ARG A 133 -7.51 21.03 -18.66
N LYS A 134 -6.65 22.03 -18.82
CA LYS A 134 -5.32 22.15 -18.25
C LYS A 134 -5.41 22.26 -16.73
N LEU A 135 -5.45 21.13 -16.03
CA LEU A 135 -5.22 21.09 -14.59
C LEU A 135 -3.74 20.77 -14.36
N ARG A 136 -2.99 21.79 -13.95
CA ARG A 136 -1.67 21.61 -13.36
C ARG A 136 -1.88 20.92 -12.01
N SER A 137 -1.67 19.61 -11.94
CA SER A 137 -1.50 18.90 -10.68
C SER A 137 -0.01 18.82 -10.37
N THR A 138 0.45 19.70 -9.49
CA THR A 138 1.74 19.55 -8.81
C THR A 138 1.60 18.36 -7.85
N PHE A 139 2.21 17.23 -8.19
CA PHE A 139 2.49 16.19 -7.21
C PHE A 139 3.70 16.66 -6.39
N HIS A 140 3.45 17.09 -5.16
CA HIS A 140 4.52 17.36 -4.21
C HIS A 140 4.76 16.08 -3.41
N PHE A 141 5.83 15.37 -3.73
CA PHE A 141 6.47 14.46 -2.79
C PHE A 141 7.33 15.33 -1.89
N SER A 142 6.89 15.58 -0.66
CA SER A 142 7.78 16.05 0.39
C SER A 142 8.32 14.83 1.11
N LEU A 143 9.65 14.68 1.05
CA LEU A 143 10.44 13.83 1.94
C LEU A 143 10.32 14.33 3.38
#